data_AF-L7RNG0-F1
#
_entry.id   AF-L7RNG0-F1
#
_cell.length_a   1.000
_cell.length_b   1.000
_cell.length_c   1.000
_cell.angle_alpha   90.00
_cell.angle_beta   90.00
_cell.angle_gamma   90.00
#
_symmetry.space_group_name_H-M   'P 1'
#
loop_
_entity.id
_entity.type
_entity.pdbx_description
1 polymer ?
#
loop_
_entity_poly.entity_id
_entity_poly.type
_entity_poly.pdbx_seq_one_letter_code
_entity_poly.pdbx_strand_id
1 'polypeptide(L)'
;LSTVQFARSSLTGIPPAMFQTFPKLESLNATGSDIKQIQSRNFADAKTLQSLYLRGNKIHDLPDVAFFGASRLQTLDLSDNAIATIESTAFKRLRELKTLLLGSNSLTELQPGVFDDLSDLERLELQQNGLGSIDDRLFQGCHSLTALNVSHNALKTFNVAQFERRWSFDLIDASYNKLSVV
;
A
#
# COMPACT_ATOMS: atom_id res chain seq x y z
N LEU A 1 -22.44 -9.90 9.36
CA LEU A 1 -22.12 -8.55 8.86
C LEU A 1 -20.84 -8.65 8.04
N SER A 2 -20.87 -8.24 6.76
CA SER A 2 -19.72 -8.33 5.84
C SER A 2 -19.10 -6.98 5.50
N THR A 3 -19.76 -5.86 5.83
CA THR A 3 -19.24 -4.53 5.57
C THR A 3 -19.47 -3.62 6.77
N VAL A 4 -18.48 -2.80 7.11
CA VAL A 4 -18.53 -1.78 8.15
C VAL A 4 -18.05 -0.44 7.58
N GLN A 5 -18.75 0.63 7.89
CA GLN A 5 -18.48 1.99 7.40
C GLN A 5 -18.26 2.94 8.59
N PHE A 6 -17.07 3.51 8.67
CA PHE A 6 -16.65 4.58 9.58
C PHE A 6 -16.15 5.80 8.82
N ALA A 7 -16.39 5.88 7.51
CA ALA A 7 -15.91 6.99 6.71
C ALA A 7 -16.38 8.35 7.27
N ARG A 8 -15.47 9.33 7.31
CA ARG A 8 -15.71 10.69 7.82
C ARG A 8 -16.21 10.69 9.26
N SER A 9 -15.60 9.87 10.10
CA SER A 9 -15.86 9.80 11.55
C SER A 9 -14.64 10.22 12.37
N SER A 10 -14.82 10.33 13.69
CA SER A 10 -13.74 10.66 14.63
C SER A 10 -12.95 9.44 15.11
N LEU A 11 -12.93 8.35 14.33
CA LEU A 11 -12.19 7.14 14.68
C LEU A 11 -10.69 7.41 14.65
N THR A 12 -10.00 7.17 15.77
CA THR A 12 -8.56 7.47 15.92
C THR A 12 -7.63 6.27 15.71
N GLY A 13 -8.20 5.07 15.63
CA GLY A 13 -7.51 3.81 15.41
C GLY A 13 -8.52 2.71 15.09
N ILE A 14 -8.06 1.63 14.47
CA ILE A 14 -8.92 0.49 14.10
C ILE A 14 -8.97 -0.47 15.28
N PRO A 15 -10.12 -0.71 15.93
CA PRO A 15 -10.19 -1.60 17.08
C PRO A 15 -9.99 -3.07 16.65
N PRO A 16 -8.92 -3.78 17.04
CA PRO A 16 -8.68 -5.16 16.59
C PRO A 16 -9.82 -6.12 16.95
N ALA A 17 -10.48 -5.88 18.09
CA ALA A 17 -11.61 -6.68 18.56
C ALA A 17 -12.79 -6.73 17.57
N MET A 18 -12.90 -5.75 16.66
CA MET A 18 -13.99 -5.72 15.67
C MET A 18 -13.97 -6.94 14.75
N PHE A 19 -12.80 -7.52 14.46
CA PHE A 19 -12.67 -8.69 13.59
C PHE A 19 -13.14 -9.97 14.29
N GLN A 20 -13.11 -10.00 15.63
CA GLN A 20 -13.72 -11.05 16.43
C GLN A 20 -15.24 -10.86 16.54
N THR A 21 -15.70 -9.62 16.69
CA THR A 21 -17.13 -9.28 16.73
C THR A 21 -17.83 -9.55 15.39
N PHE A 22 -17.13 -9.29 14.28
CA PHE A 22 -17.63 -9.48 12.92
C PHE A 22 -16.73 -10.44 12.14
N PRO A 23 -16.79 -11.75 12.41
CA PRO A 23 -15.85 -12.74 11.83
C PRO A 23 -16.01 -12.95 10.31
N LYS A 24 -17.11 -12.43 9.72
CA LYS A 24 -17.38 -12.45 8.27
C LYS A 24 -17.12 -11.08 7.61
N LEU A 25 -16.42 -10.16 8.29
CA LEU A 25 -16.16 -8.82 7.77
C LEU A 25 -15.20 -8.88 6.57
N GLU A 26 -15.73 -8.54 5.40
CA GLU A 26 -14.99 -8.54 4.13
C GLU A 26 -14.53 -7.13 3.74
N SER A 27 -15.25 -6.08 4.16
CA SER A 27 -14.94 -4.71 3.79
C SER A 27 -15.02 -3.76 4.99
N LEU A 28 -13.93 -3.00 5.20
CA LEU A 28 -13.84 -1.94 6.19
C LEU A 28 -13.48 -0.63 5.50
N ASN A 29 -14.37 0.36 5.61
CA ASN A 29 -14.10 1.70 5.13
C ASN A 29 -14.02 2.69 6.30
N ALA A 30 -12.86 3.27 6.53
CA ALA A 30 -12.63 4.35 7.48
C ALA A 30 -11.99 5.59 6.82
N THR A 31 -12.31 5.81 5.54
CA THR A 31 -11.81 6.95 4.75
C THR A 31 -12.14 8.29 5.42
N GLY A 32 -11.19 9.22 5.47
CA GLY A 32 -11.42 10.57 5.96
C GLY A 32 -11.70 10.63 7.47
N SER A 33 -11.15 9.70 8.25
CA SER A 33 -11.28 9.68 9.71
C SER A 33 -10.05 10.29 10.39
N ASP A 34 -9.93 10.13 11.72
CA ASP A 34 -8.81 10.67 12.50
C ASP A 34 -7.75 9.58 12.84
N ILE A 35 -7.63 8.53 12.03
CA ILE A 35 -6.73 7.40 12.33
C ILE A 35 -5.29 7.89 12.26
N LYS A 36 -4.57 7.82 13.38
CA LYS A 36 -3.18 8.33 13.48
C LYS A 36 -2.12 7.26 13.29
N GLN A 37 -2.47 6.01 13.57
CA GLN A 37 -1.52 4.90 13.57
C GLN A 37 -2.21 3.57 13.31
N ILE A 38 -1.46 2.66 12.70
CA ILE A 38 -1.75 1.22 12.66
C ILE A 38 -0.69 0.55 13.52
N GLN A 39 -1.09 -0.34 14.42
CA GLN A 39 -0.14 -1.09 15.24
C GLN A 39 0.29 -2.39 14.54
N SER A 40 1.46 -2.93 14.91
CA SER A 40 1.86 -4.27 14.46
C SER A 40 0.76 -5.28 14.83
N ARG A 41 0.35 -6.13 13.88
CA ARG A 41 -0.70 -7.15 14.06
C ARG A 41 -2.10 -6.60 14.40
N ASN A 42 -2.41 -5.34 14.06
CA ASN A 42 -3.75 -4.75 14.29
C ASN A 42 -4.88 -5.56 13.62
N PHE A 43 -4.56 -6.36 12.61
CA PHE A 43 -5.50 -7.14 11.81
C PHE A 43 -5.39 -8.67 12.03
N ALA A 44 -4.83 -9.10 13.16
CA ALA A 44 -4.52 -10.52 13.42
C ALA A 44 -5.71 -11.49 13.20
N ASP A 45 -6.92 -11.03 13.50
CA ASP A 45 -8.16 -11.80 13.36
C ASP A 45 -8.97 -11.47 12.09
N ALA A 46 -8.47 -10.61 11.20
CA ALA A 46 -9.16 -10.14 9.99
C ALA A 46 -9.15 -11.17 8.84
N LYS A 47 -9.47 -12.43 9.15
CA LYS A 47 -9.30 -13.60 8.26
C LYS A 47 -10.13 -13.54 6.98
N THR A 48 -11.19 -12.74 6.96
CA THR A 48 -12.13 -12.60 5.84
C THR A 48 -12.01 -11.25 5.14
N LEU A 49 -11.19 -10.33 5.65
CA LEU A 49 -11.08 -8.97 5.12
C LEU A 49 -10.45 -8.98 3.73
N GLN A 50 -11.16 -8.39 2.77
CA GLN A 50 -10.79 -8.28 1.36
C GLN A 50 -10.52 -6.83 0.94
N SER A 51 -11.20 -5.86 1.56
CA SER A 51 -11.03 -4.45 1.23
C SER A 51 -10.87 -3.59 2.47
N LEU A 52 -9.84 -2.76 2.47
CA LEU A 52 -9.52 -1.84 3.56
C LEU A 52 -9.26 -0.44 2.98
N TYR A 53 -10.15 0.50 3.30
CA TYR A 53 -10.07 1.88 2.85
C TYR A 53 -9.73 2.81 4.01
N LEU A 54 -8.52 3.34 4.00
CA LEU A 54 -7.94 4.25 5.02
C LEU A 54 -7.47 5.56 4.41
N ARG A 55 -7.96 5.90 3.22
CA ARG A 55 -7.65 7.15 2.54
C ARG A 55 -7.95 8.37 3.41
N GLY A 56 -7.14 9.43 3.36
CA GLY A 56 -7.50 10.70 4.01
C GLY A 56 -7.44 10.65 5.53
N ASN A 57 -6.58 9.82 6.11
CA ASN A 57 -6.36 9.75 7.57
C ASN A 57 -5.03 10.46 7.94
N LYS A 58 -4.52 10.23 9.14
CA LYS A 58 -3.31 10.86 9.69
C LYS A 58 -2.22 9.84 10.00
N ILE A 59 -2.18 8.74 9.24
CA ILE A 59 -1.20 7.67 9.44
C ILE A 59 0.17 8.17 9.01
N HIS A 60 1.16 8.07 9.90
CA HIS A 60 2.53 8.52 9.65
C HIS A 60 3.51 7.37 9.36
N ASP A 61 3.33 6.23 10.02
CA ASP A 61 4.23 5.08 9.89
C ASP A 61 3.43 3.79 9.72
N LEU A 62 3.95 2.88 8.89
CA LEU A 62 3.48 1.49 8.80
C LEU A 62 4.50 0.58 9.48
N PRO A 63 4.18 0.04 10.68
CA PRO A 63 5.12 -0.80 11.41
C PRO A 63 5.24 -2.18 10.76
N ASP A 64 6.18 -2.97 11.29
CA ASP A 64 6.34 -4.37 10.94
C ASP A 64 5.02 -5.12 11.09
N VAL A 65 4.73 -6.01 10.14
CA VAL A 65 3.56 -6.88 10.17
C VAL A 65 2.22 -6.15 10.47
N ALA A 66 2.08 -4.90 10.03
CA ALA A 66 0.92 -4.05 10.26
C ALA A 66 -0.40 -4.75 9.89
N PHE A 67 -0.44 -5.41 8.73
CA PHE A 67 -1.62 -6.09 8.19
C PHE A 67 -1.63 -7.61 8.42
N PHE A 68 -0.81 -8.12 9.34
CA PHE A 68 -0.77 -9.56 9.65
C PHE A 68 -2.15 -10.08 10.05
N GLY A 69 -2.56 -11.19 9.43
CA GLY A 69 -3.88 -11.82 9.64
C GLY A 69 -4.88 -11.53 8.53
N ALA A 70 -4.73 -10.42 7.79
CA ALA A 70 -5.56 -10.06 6.64
C ALA A 70 -5.08 -10.72 5.33
N SER A 71 -4.86 -12.04 5.33
CA SER A 71 -4.24 -12.74 4.18
C SER A 71 -5.10 -12.76 2.91
N ARG A 72 -6.40 -12.43 3.01
CA ARG A 72 -7.35 -12.32 1.89
C ARG A 72 -7.51 -10.90 1.36
N LEU A 73 -6.70 -9.96 1.85
CA LEU A 73 -6.82 -8.56 1.47
C LEU A 73 -6.44 -8.42 -0.01
N GLN A 74 -7.37 -7.89 -0.81
CA GLN A 74 -7.24 -7.67 -2.25
C GLN A 74 -7.07 -6.19 -2.58
N THR A 75 -7.62 -5.30 -1.77
CA THR A 75 -7.54 -3.85 -1.96
C THR A 75 -7.16 -3.16 -0.65
N LEU A 76 -6.10 -2.37 -0.71
CA LEU A 76 -5.62 -1.54 0.39
C LEU A 76 -5.43 -0.10 -0.11
N ASP A 77 -6.25 0.80 0.41
CA ASP A 77 -6.13 2.23 0.13
C ASP A 77 -5.59 2.98 1.34
N LEU A 78 -4.36 3.47 1.22
CA LEU A 78 -3.63 4.29 2.19
C LEU A 78 -3.32 5.67 1.61
N SER A 79 -3.96 6.06 0.51
CA SER A 79 -3.71 7.34 -0.15
C SER A 79 -4.11 8.54 0.72
N ASP A 80 -3.57 9.72 0.44
CA ASP A 80 -3.83 10.95 1.19
C ASP A 80 -3.63 10.77 2.72
N ASN A 81 -2.50 10.19 3.12
CA ASN A 81 -2.07 10.14 4.52
C ASN A 81 -0.79 10.96 4.68
N ALA A 82 -0.06 10.77 5.78
CA ALA A 82 1.24 11.40 6.03
C ALA A 82 2.35 10.35 6.13
N ILE A 83 2.20 9.21 5.45
CA ILE A 83 3.10 8.06 5.61
C ILE A 83 4.50 8.45 5.15
N ALA A 84 5.44 8.49 6.07
CA ALA A 84 6.84 8.79 5.81
C ALA A 84 7.70 7.51 5.82
N THR A 85 7.33 6.53 6.65
CA THR A 85 8.08 5.27 6.78
C THR A 85 7.17 4.05 6.61
N ILE A 86 7.72 3.03 5.94
CA ILE A 86 7.12 1.71 5.79
C ILE A 86 8.20 0.70 6.12
N GLU A 87 7.99 -0.07 7.19
CA GLU A 87 8.86 -1.18 7.54
C GLU A 87 8.85 -2.25 6.43
N SER A 88 10.00 -2.85 6.10
CA SER A 88 10.15 -3.86 5.04
C SER A 88 9.18 -5.05 5.14
N THR A 89 8.61 -5.30 6.31
CA THR A 89 7.66 -6.40 6.54
C THR A 89 6.22 -5.95 6.79
N ALA A 90 5.90 -4.67 6.58
CA ALA A 90 4.56 -4.12 6.79
C ALA A 90 3.49 -4.86 5.96
N PHE A 91 3.81 -5.21 4.70
CA PHE A 91 2.92 -5.91 3.76
C PHE A 91 3.17 -7.42 3.67
N LYS A 92 3.94 -7.99 4.61
CA LYS A 92 4.32 -9.41 4.59
C LYS A 92 3.08 -10.32 4.56
N ARG A 93 3.11 -11.35 3.72
CA ARG A 93 2.05 -12.35 3.47
C ARG A 93 0.75 -11.84 2.81
N LEU A 94 0.71 -10.62 2.28
CA LEU A 94 -0.45 -10.13 1.52
C LEU A 94 -0.43 -10.62 0.06
N ARG A 95 -0.39 -11.94 -0.13
CA ARG A 95 -0.21 -12.57 -1.46
C ARG A 95 -1.38 -12.36 -2.41
N GLU A 96 -2.59 -12.21 -1.87
CA GLU A 96 -3.81 -11.96 -2.65
C GLU A 96 -4.05 -10.46 -2.92
N LEU A 97 -3.14 -9.57 -2.49
CA LEU A 97 -3.30 -8.13 -2.66
C LEU A 97 -3.12 -7.75 -4.13
N LYS A 98 -4.17 -7.19 -4.73
CA LYS A 98 -4.20 -6.80 -6.14
C LYS A 98 -3.98 -5.31 -6.36
N THR A 99 -4.46 -4.49 -5.43
CA THR A 99 -4.40 -3.03 -5.53
C THR A 99 -3.86 -2.45 -4.24
N LEU A 100 -2.75 -1.73 -4.36
CA LEU A 100 -2.13 -0.97 -3.28
C LEU A 100 -2.03 0.50 -3.66
N LEU A 101 -2.72 1.36 -2.90
CA LEU A 101 -2.74 2.80 -3.13
C LEU A 101 -1.97 3.51 -2.01
N LEU A 102 -0.84 4.12 -2.36
CA LEU A 102 0.06 4.85 -1.45
C LEU A 102 0.31 6.29 -1.95
N GLY A 103 -0.45 6.74 -2.95
CA GLY A 103 -0.30 8.09 -3.50
C GLY A 103 -0.64 9.19 -2.48
N SER A 104 -0.09 10.38 -2.68
CA SER A 104 -0.25 11.53 -1.76
C SER A 104 0.18 11.20 -0.32
N ASN A 105 1.42 10.75 -0.16
CA ASN A 105 2.04 10.51 1.14
C ASN A 105 3.39 11.27 1.20
N SER A 106 4.19 10.99 2.22
CA SER A 106 5.48 11.65 2.48
C SER A 106 6.67 10.70 2.27
N LEU A 107 6.52 9.67 1.44
CA LEU A 107 7.56 8.65 1.24
C LEU A 107 8.75 9.24 0.49
N THR A 108 9.94 9.17 1.07
CA THR A 108 11.19 9.62 0.42
C THR A 108 12.05 8.46 -0.08
N GLU A 109 11.86 7.28 0.50
CA GLU A 109 12.54 6.04 0.14
C GLU A 109 11.62 4.83 0.41
N LEU A 110 11.95 3.70 -0.20
CA LEU A 110 11.30 2.42 0.03
C LEU A 110 12.38 1.38 0.30
N GLN A 111 12.22 0.61 1.38
CA GLN A 111 13.18 -0.43 1.72
C GLN A 111 13.17 -1.54 0.65
N PRO A 112 14.34 -2.09 0.28
CA PRO A 112 14.41 -3.26 -0.58
C PRO A 112 13.53 -4.40 -0.03
N GLY A 113 12.74 -5.01 -0.91
CA GLY A 113 11.89 -6.15 -0.57
C GLY A 113 10.57 -5.82 0.15
N VAL A 114 10.24 -4.54 0.36
CA VAL A 114 8.95 -4.12 0.98
C VAL A 114 7.71 -4.69 0.26
N PHE A 115 7.84 -5.03 -1.02
CA PHE A 115 6.77 -5.60 -1.85
C PHE A 115 7.00 -7.07 -2.25
N ASP A 116 8.01 -7.76 -1.69
CA ASP A 116 8.43 -9.10 -2.16
C ASP A 116 7.32 -10.17 -2.07
N ASP A 117 6.41 -10.04 -1.10
CA ASP A 117 5.32 -11.00 -0.87
C ASP A 117 4.04 -10.68 -1.67
N LEU A 118 4.03 -9.61 -2.47
CA LEU A 118 2.84 -9.12 -3.20
C LEU A 118 2.72 -9.74 -4.60
N SER A 119 2.65 -11.08 -4.67
CA SER A 119 2.70 -11.83 -5.94
C SER A 119 1.57 -11.49 -6.92
N ASP A 120 0.37 -11.22 -6.40
CA ASP A 120 -0.84 -10.97 -7.19
C ASP A 120 -1.09 -9.47 -7.37
N LEU A 121 -0.14 -8.61 -7.02
CA LEU A 121 -0.29 -7.16 -7.14
C LEU A 121 -0.34 -6.76 -8.61
N GLU A 122 -1.49 -6.26 -9.03
CA GLU A 122 -1.78 -5.82 -10.40
C GLU A 122 -1.55 -4.30 -10.54
N ARG A 123 -1.88 -3.52 -9.50
CA ARG A 123 -1.80 -2.06 -9.49
C ARG A 123 -1.08 -1.51 -8.26
N LEU A 124 -0.09 -0.65 -8.49
CA LEU A 124 0.65 0.08 -7.48
C LEU A 124 0.67 1.59 -7.78
N GLU A 125 0.13 2.38 -6.86
CA GLU A 125 0.09 3.85 -6.94
C GLU A 125 1.00 4.47 -5.87
N LEU A 126 2.06 5.13 -6.30
CA LEU A 126 3.08 5.80 -5.47
C LEU A 126 3.24 7.29 -5.84
N GLN A 127 2.35 7.82 -6.67
CA GLN A 127 2.41 9.21 -7.11
C GLN A 127 2.31 10.22 -5.98
N GLN A 128 2.79 11.45 -6.21
CA GLN A 128 2.70 12.54 -5.23
C GLN A 128 3.34 12.14 -3.89
N ASN A 129 4.54 11.59 -3.97
CA ASN A 129 5.43 11.33 -2.84
C ASN A 129 6.74 12.12 -3.05
N GLY A 130 7.76 11.84 -2.25
CA GLY A 130 9.09 12.46 -2.32
C GLY A 130 10.20 11.51 -2.80
N LEU A 131 9.88 10.43 -3.51
CA LEU A 131 10.85 9.38 -3.87
C LEU A 131 11.97 9.95 -4.76
N GLY A 132 13.22 9.83 -4.31
CA GLY A 132 14.40 10.27 -5.07
C GLY A 132 14.99 9.22 -6.01
N SER A 133 14.75 7.94 -5.70
CA SER A 133 15.22 6.78 -6.46
C SER A 133 14.32 5.58 -6.19
N ILE A 134 14.36 4.60 -7.10
CA ILE A 134 13.72 3.28 -6.94
C ILE A 134 14.81 2.23 -7.15
N ASP A 135 14.93 1.26 -6.24
CA ASP A 135 15.83 0.11 -6.41
C ASP A 135 15.31 -0.79 -7.54
N ASP A 136 16.20 -1.26 -8.41
CA ASP A 136 15.86 -2.11 -9.57
C ASP A 136 15.25 -3.48 -9.19
N ARG A 137 15.33 -3.86 -7.91
CA ARG A 137 14.73 -5.10 -7.38
C ARG A 137 13.48 -4.82 -6.56
N LEU A 138 13.04 -3.57 -6.42
CA LEU A 138 11.89 -3.20 -5.57
C LEU A 138 10.62 -3.99 -5.95
N PHE A 139 10.43 -4.26 -7.23
CA PHE A 139 9.25 -4.94 -7.77
C PHE A 139 9.46 -6.42 -8.03
N GLN A 140 10.61 -7.01 -7.68
CA GLN A 140 10.94 -8.39 -8.03
C GLN A 140 9.93 -9.44 -7.54
N GLY A 141 9.17 -9.16 -6.48
CA GLY A 141 8.11 -10.04 -5.99
C GLY A 141 6.74 -9.85 -6.65
N CYS A 142 6.52 -8.71 -7.33
CA CYS A 142 5.24 -8.31 -7.90
C CYS A 142 5.04 -8.87 -9.31
N HIS A 143 4.94 -10.18 -9.44
CA HIS A 143 4.90 -10.87 -10.74
C HIS A 143 3.71 -10.48 -11.63
N SER A 144 2.61 -10.04 -11.03
CA SER A 144 1.36 -9.71 -11.73
C SER A 144 1.21 -8.22 -12.04
N LEU A 145 2.24 -7.40 -11.79
CA LEU A 145 2.13 -5.94 -11.88
C LEU A 145 1.95 -5.49 -13.33
N THR A 146 0.84 -4.80 -13.62
CA THR A 146 0.53 -4.26 -14.96
C THR A 146 0.32 -2.75 -14.96
N ALA A 147 0.06 -2.15 -13.80
CA ALA A 147 -0.10 -0.71 -13.65
C ALA A 147 0.79 -0.16 -12.53
N LEU A 148 1.71 0.73 -12.89
CA LEU A 148 2.59 1.42 -11.95
C LEU A 148 2.51 2.93 -12.16
N ASN A 149 2.24 3.66 -11.08
CA ASN A 149 2.27 5.11 -11.09
C ASN A 149 3.28 5.63 -10.07
N VAL A 150 4.36 6.25 -10.56
CA VAL A 150 5.40 6.91 -9.78
C VAL A 150 5.50 8.40 -10.15
N SER A 151 4.45 8.96 -10.77
CA SER A 151 4.42 10.35 -11.18
C SER A 151 4.51 11.31 -10.00
N HIS A 152 4.89 12.57 -10.24
CA HIS A 152 4.98 13.59 -9.17
C HIS A 152 5.87 13.14 -7.99
N ASN A 153 7.06 12.62 -8.31
CA ASN A 153 8.10 12.29 -7.34
C ASN A 153 9.38 13.10 -7.66
N ALA A 154 10.51 12.76 -7.05
CA ALA A 154 11.80 13.40 -7.26
C ALA A 154 12.81 12.49 -7.96
N LEU A 155 12.35 11.48 -8.71
CA LEU A 155 13.20 10.48 -9.35
C LEU A 155 14.16 11.14 -10.34
N LYS A 156 15.46 10.84 -10.20
CA LYS A 156 16.50 11.32 -11.14
C LYS A 156 16.73 10.36 -12.29
N THR A 157 16.55 9.07 -12.02
CA THR A 157 16.67 7.97 -12.98
C THR A 157 15.49 7.03 -12.79
N PHE A 158 15.15 6.29 -13.84
CA PHE A 158 14.14 5.25 -13.77
C PHE A 158 14.51 4.15 -14.77
N ASN A 159 15.04 3.03 -14.27
CA ASN A 159 15.53 1.95 -15.09
C ASN A 159 14.36 1.12 -15.64
N VAL A 160 13.82 1.48 -16.79
CA VAL A 160 12.73 0.74 -17.43
C VAL A 160 13.15 -0.65 -17.91
N ALA A 161 14.44 -0.87 -18.17
CA ALA A 161 14.95 -2.16 -18.65
C ALA A 161 14.79 -3.27 -17.61
N GLN A 162 14.66 -2.92 -16.32
CA GLN A 162 14.35 -3.89 -15.25
C GLN A 162 13.04 -4.64 -15.52
N PHE A 163 12.11 -4.05 -16.29
CA PHE A 163 10.80 -4.62 -16.57
C PHE A 163 10.77 -5.52 -17.81
N GLU A 164 11.82 -5.50 -18.63
CA GLU A 164 11.86 -6.23 -19.89
C GLU A 164 11.70 -7.73 -19.67
N ARG A 165 10.88 -8.37 -20.53
CA ARG A 165 10.65 -9.83 -20.61
C ARG A 165 9.91 -10.45 -19.42
N ARG A 166 9.85 -9.79 -18.26
CA ARG A 166 9.24 -10.32 -17.04
C ARG A 166 7.86 -9.74 -16.75
N TRP A 167 7.58 -8.52 -17.20
CA TRP A 167 6.29 -7.87 -16.99
C TRP A 167 5.63 -7.47 -18.31
N SER A 168 4.30 -7.43 -18.30
CA SER A 168 3.47 -6.89 -19.37
C SER A 168 2.66 -5.72 -18.81
N PHE A 169 3.21 -4.51 -18.89
CA PHE A 169 2.55 -3.32 -18.39
C PHE A 169 1.51 -2.78 -19.37
N ASP A 170 0.34 -2.43 -18.84
CA ASP A 170 -0.65 -1.61 -19.53
C ASP A 170 -0.29 -0.13 -19.40
N LEU A 171 0.27 0.26 -18.25
CA LEU A 171 0.65 1.64 -17.95
C LEU A 171 1.82 1.72 -16.97
N ILE A 172 2.82 2.51 -17.33
CA ILE A 172 3.81 3.06 -16.40
C ILE A 172 3.76 4.58 -16.50
N ASP A 173 3.33 5.24 -15.43
CA ASP A 173 3.35 6.70 -15.35
C ASP A 173 4.51 7.16 -14.48
N ALA A 174 5.53 7.76 -15.11
CA ALA A 174 6.67 8.38 -14.46
C ALA A 174 6.74 9.90 -14.69
N SER A 175 5.62 10.51 -15.11
CA SER A 175 5.53 11.95 -15.39
C SER A 175 5.83 12.82 -14.16
N TYR A 176 6.19 14.09 -14.36
CA TYR A 176 6.48 15.03 -13.26
C TYR A 176 7.54 14.53 -12.26
N ASN A 177 8.60 13.92 -12.77
CA ASN A 177 9.82 13.58 -12.03
C ASN A 177 10.99 14.48 -12.46
N LYS A 178 12.19 14.21 -11.95
CA LYS A 178 13.45 14.92 -12.29
C LYS A 178 14.32 14.07 -13.22
N LEU A 179 13.70 13.28 -14.09
CA LEU A 179 14.39 12.35 -14.98
C LEU A 179 15.25 13.12 -15.98
N SER A 180 16.55 12.83 -16.00
CA SER A 180 17.48 13.29 -17.03
C SER A 180 17.81 12.15 -17.98
N VAL A 181 18.00 12.46 -19.27
CA VAL A 181 18.55 11.50 -20.23
C VAL A 181 19.97 11.16 -19.77
N VAL A 182 20.22 9.88 -19.52
CA VAL A 182 21.57 9.32 -19.30
C VAL A 182 22.12 8.87 -20.65
#